data_AF-A0A543IZ21-F1
#
_entry.id   AF-A0A543IZ21-F1
#
_cell.length_a   1.000
_cell.length_b   1.000
_cell.length_c   1.000
_cell.angle_alpha   90.00
_cell.angle_beta   90.00
_cell.angle_gamma   90.00
#
_symmetry.space_group_name_H-M   'P 1'
#
loop_
_entity.id
_entity.type
_entity.pdbx_description
1 polymer ?
#
loop_
_entity_poly.entity_id
_entity_poly.type
_entity_poly.pdbx_seq_one_letter_code
_entity_poly.pdbx_strand_id
1 'polypeptide(L)'
;MKRRYVMADLAGGRGELGWTPDSLWFVASRVHSYGRASTAAADARDEARRRLPAYRNAADLRLHEAITLAREGGHREALRLATRTVDDLAPAYRSQVIVHTTRQVQELIPPAQRPGSVFDDYRTVVLGVSTVV
;
A
#
# COMPACT_ATOMS: atom_id res chain seq x y z
N MET A 1 1.77 -19.87 -5.19
CA MET A 1 1.01 -18.63 -4.89
C MET A 1 -0.19 -18.88 -3.98
N LYS A 2 -1.12 -19.80 -4.32
CA LYS A 2 -2.33 -20.14 -3.53
C LYS A 2 -2.10 -20.41 -2.03
N ARG A 3 -1.02 -21.11 -1.67
CA ARG A 3 -0.71 -21.49 -0.27
C ARG A 3 -0.48 -20.29 0.67
N ARG A 4 0.00 -19.15 0.17
CA ARG A 4 0.25 -17.95 1.00
C ARG A 4 -1.05 -17.19 1.34
N TYR A 5 -2.02 -17.18 0.43
CA TYR A 5 -3.34 -16.58 0.67
C TYR A 5 -4.12 -17.37 1.71
N VAL A 6 -4.15 -18.70 1.55
CA VAL A 6 -4.80 -19.61 2.52
C VAL A 6 -4.21 -19.44 3.93
N MET A 7 -2.89 -19.23 4.05
CA MET A 7 -2.26 -18.99 5.35
C MET A 7 -2.57 -17.61 5.93
N ALA A 8 -2.76 -16.58 5.10
CA ALA A 8 -3.20 -15.26 5.56
C ALA A 8 -4.64 -15.32 6.10
N ASP A 9 -5.53 -16.01 5.36
CA ASP A 9 -6.93 -16.22 5.78
C ASP A 9 -7.01 -17.07 7.06
N LEU A 10 -6.21 -18.14 7.16
CA LEU A 10 -6.17 -19.04 8.32
C LEU A 10 -5.51 -18.43 9.56
N ALA A 11 -4.48 -17.59 9.39
CA ALA A 11 -3.93 -16.79 10.49
C ALA A 11 -4.98 -15.81 11.04
N GLY A 12 -5.93 -15.41 10.17
CA GLY A 12 -7.07 -14.61 10.56
C GLY A 12 -8.09 -15.28 11.46
N GLY A 13 -8.38 -16.56 11.23
CA GLY A 13 -9.39 -17.25 12.01
C GLY A 13 -8.98 -17.58 13.46
N ARG A 14 -7.69 -17.50 13.82
CA ARG A 14 -7.18 -18.16 15.03
C ARG A 14 -6.98 -17.30 16.28
N GLY A 15 -6.86 -15.97 16.20
CA GLY A 15 -6.69 -15.10 17.37
C GLY A 15 -5.44 -15.37 18.26
N GLU A 16 -4.66 -16.42 17.99
CA GLU A 16 -3.54 -16.92 18.79
C GLU A 16 -2.26 -16.06 18.73
N LEU A 17 -2.19 -15.10 17.79
CA LEU A 17 -1.02 -14.23 17.62
C LEU A 17 -1.13 -12.89 18.36
N GLY A 18 -2.19 -12.66 19.14
CA GLY A 18 -2.50 -11.34 19.72
C GLY A 18 -2.90 -10.31 18.67
N TRP A 19 -3.17 -10.76 17.44
CA TRP A 19 -3.64 -9.91 16.35
C TRP A 19 -5.14 -9.72 16.53
N THR A 20 -5.56 -8.47 16.65
CA THR A 20 -6.98 -8.16 16.58
C THR A 20 -7.51 -8.55 15.19
N PRO A 21 -8.79 -8.92 15.07
CA PRO A 21 -9.42 -9.17 13.77
C PRO A 21 -9.18 -8.06 12.75
N ASP A 22 -9.01 -6.84 13.24
CA ASP A 22 -8.78 -5.65 12.46
C ASP A 22 -7.40 -5.66 11.77
N SER A 23 -6.36 -6.17 12.45
CA SER A 23 -5.01 -6.35 11.90
C SER A 23 -4.97 -7.34 10.73
N LEU A 24 -5.92 -8.28 10.70
CA LEU A 24 -6.02 -9.29 9.64
C LEU A 24 -6.40 -8.67 8.32
N TRP A 25 -7.42 -7.82 8.30
CA TRP A 25 -7.87 -7.17 7.09
C TRP A 25 -6.83 -6.22 6.53
N PHE A 26 -6.10 -5.53 7.41
CA PHE A 26 -4.94 -4.75 7.01
C PHE A 26 -3.88 -5.60 6.32
N VAL A 27 -3.49 -6.74 6.91
CA VAL A 27 -2.49 -7.64 6.31
C VAL A 27 -3.00 -8.31 5.03
N ALA A 28 -4.25 -8.76 5.00
CA ALA A 28 -4.89 -9.31 3.82
C ALA A 28 -4.88 -8.30 2.67
N SER A 29 -5.21 -7.03 2.94
CA SER A 29 -5.17 -5.97 1.94
C SER A 29 -3.78 -5.80 1.33
N ARG A 30 -2.72 -5.89 2.14
CA ARG A 30 -1.33 -5.86 1.66
C ARG A 30 -1.05 -7.07 0.77
N VAL A 31 -1.31 -8.27 1.26
CA VAL A 31 -1.02 -9.54 0.58
C VAL A 31 -1.74 -9.64 -0.77
N HIS A 32 -3.02 -9.28 -0.83
CA HIS A 32 -3.79 -9.30 -2.07
C HIS A 32 -3.34 -8.24 -3.06
N SER A 33 -2.94 -7.06 -2.59
CA SER A 33 -2.41 -5.99 -3.45
C SER A 33 -1.18 -6.43 -4.23
N TYR A 34 -0.24 -7.14 -3.60
CA TYR A 34 0.90 -7.75 -4.31
C TYR A 34 0.52 -8.98 -5.15
N GLY A 35 -0.68 -9.51 -4.98
CA GLY A 35 -1.11 -10.78 -5.54
C GLY A 35 -1.76 -10.74 -6.92
N ARG A 36 -1.99 -9.55 -7.51
CA ARG A 36 -2.91 -9.37 -8.65
C ARG A 36 -4.33 -9.88 -8.36
N ALA A 37 -4.75 -9.83 -7.10
CA ALA A 37 -6.10 -10.19 -6.67
C ALA A 37 -6.86 -8.91 -6.32
N SER A 38 -7.14 -8.06 -7.31
CA SER A 38 -7.61 -6.68 -7.08
C SER A 38 -8.95 -6.59 -6.37
N THR A 39 -9.91 -7.45 -6.70
CA THR A 39 -11.19 -7.53 -5.96
C THR A 39 -10.95 -7.88 -4.49
N ALA A 40 -10.21 -8.96 -4.21
CA ALA A 40 -9.88 -9.34 -2.84
C ALA A 40 -9.07 -8.27 -2.09
N ALA A 41 -8.20 -7.53 -2.81
CA ALA A 41 -7.46 -6.41 -2.25
C ALA A 41 -8.38 -5.23 -1.91
N ALA A 42 -9.38 -4.94 -2.75
CA ALA A 42 -10.38 -3.91 -2.47
C ALA A 42 -11.26 -4.29 -1.27
N ASP A 43 -11.79 -5.51 -1.25
CA ASP A 43 -12.65 -5.99 -0.15
C ASP A 43 -11.91 -5.95 1.19
N ALA A 44 -10.66 -6.40 1.22
CA ALA A 44 -9.83 -6.36 2.42
C ALA A 44 -9.49 -4.92 2.85
N ARG A 45 -9.25 -3.99 1.91
CA ARG A 45 -9.04 -2.56 2.23
C ARG A 45 -10.30 -1.95 2.83
N ASP A 46 -11.47 -2.27 2.30
CA ASP A 46 -12.74 -1.75 2.79
C ASP A 46 -13.07 -2.26 4.19
N GLU A 47 -12.84 -3.55 4.44
CA GLU A 47 -13.02 -4.09 5.78
C GLU A 47 -11.99 -3.53 6.77
N ALA A 48 -10.73 -3.38 6.35
CA ALA A 48 -9.71 -2.72 7.17
C ALA A 48 -10.10 -1.28 7.51
N ARG A 49 -10.63 -0.50 6.55
CA ARG A 49 -11.11 0.88 6.79
C ARG A 49 -12.27 0.92 7.79
N ARG A 50 -13.23 0.00 7.68
CA ARG A 50 -14.38 -0.07 8.60
C ARG A 50 -13.95 -0.37 10.05
N ARG A 51 -12.91 -1.18 10.21
CA ARG A 51 -12.46 -1.70 11.51
C ARG A 51 -11.32 -0.91 12.15
N LEU A 52 -10.49 -0.25 11.35
CA LEU A 52 -9.30 0.50 11.77
C LEU A 52 -9.44 1.99 11.40
N PRO A 53 -10.29 2.77 12.09
CA PRO A 53 -10.48 4.19 11.75
C PRO A 53 -9.26 5.07 12.08
N ALA A 54 -8.22 4.52 12.72
CA ALA A 54 -7.04 5.28 13.08
C ALA A 54 -6.28 5.78 11.83
N TYR A 55 -6.02 7.09 11.80
CA TYR A 55 -5.32 7.83 10.75
C TYR A 55 -4.06 7.14 10.19
N ARG A 56 -3.30 6.45 11.05
CA ARG A 56 -2.06 5.75 10.67
C ARG A 56 -2.26 4.70 9.58
N ASN A 57 -3.40 4.01 9.54
CA ASN A 57 -3.64 2.94 8.58
C ASN A 57 -4.24 3.45 7.26
N ALA A 58 -4.88 4.63 7.26
CA ALA A 58 -5.54 5.16 6.08
C ALA A 58 -4.56 5.43 4.93
N ALA A 59 -3.36 5.94 5.24
CA ALA A 59 -2.32 6.15 4.24
C ALA A 59 -1.75 4.83 3.70
N ASP A 60 -1.45 3.86 4.56
CA ASP A 60 -0.98 2.53 4.13
C ASP A 60 -2.03 1.82 3.24
N LEU A 61 -3.31 1.90 3.58
CA LEU A 61 -4.39 1.32 2.77
C LEU A 61 -4.52 1.98 1.39
N ARG A 62 -4.23 3.29 1.26
CA ARG A 62 -4.13 3.98 -0.05
C ARG A 62 -2.87 3.57 -0.82
N LEU A 63 -1.78 3.25 -0.13
CA LEU A 63 -0.59 2.74 -0.81
C LEU A 63 -0.78 1.29 -1.29
N HIS A 64 -1.55 0.47 -0.57
CA HIS A 64 -1.99 -0.85 -1.04
C HIS A 64 -2.82 -0.74 -2.34
N GLU A 65 -3.67 0.28 -2.43
CA GLU A 65 -4.39 0.60 -3.67
C GLU A 65 -3.44 0.97 -4.80
N ALA A 66 -2.46 1.84 -4.55
CA ALA A 66 -1.47 2.23 -5.54
C ALA A 66 -0.68 1.02 -6.07
N ILE A 67 -0.33 0.07 -5.20
CA ILE A 67 0.30 -1.20 -5.59
C ILE A 67 -0.62 -2.01 -6.51
N THR A 68 -1.90 -2.10 -6.17
CA THR A 68 -2.89 -2.82 -6.98
C THR A 68 -2.99 -2.19 -8.39
N LEU A 69 -3.17 -0.86 -8.46
CA LEU A 69 -3.21 -0.11 -9.71
C LEU A 69 -1.94 -0.32 -10.55
N ALA A 70 -0.76 -0.23 -9.93
CA ALA A 70 0.50 -0.42 -10.63
C ALA A 70 0.61 -1.84 -11.24
N ARG A 71 0.15 -2.88 -10.55
CA ARG A 71 0.20 -4.27 -11.03
C ARG A 71 -0.79 -4.57 -12.16
N GLU A 72 -1.85 -3.79 -12.26
CA GLU A 72 -2.89 -3.86 -13.30
C GLU A 72 -2.59 -2.99 -14.52
N GLY A 73 -1.47 -2.24 -14.52
CA GLY A 73 -1.07 -1.38 -15.64
C GLY A 73 -1.51 0.09 -15.48
N GLY A 74 -2.23 0.42 -14.40
CA GLY A 74 -2.61 1.78 -14.02
C GLY A 74 -1.45 2.62 -13.47
N HIS A 75 -0.28 2.58 -14.10
CA HIS A 75 0.99 3.11 -13.58
C HIS A 75 0.92 4.61 -13.23
N ARG A 76 0.35 5.43 -14.12
CA ARG A 76 0.22 6.88 -13.86
C ARG A 76 -0.71 7.17 -12.70
N GLU A 77 -1.81 6.42 -12.57
CA GLU A 77 -2.74 6.63 -11.46
C GLU A 77 -2.18 6.13 -10.14
N ALA A 78 -1.45 5.01 -10.15
CA ALA A 78 -0.71 4.52 -9.00
C ALA A 78 0.27 5.58 -8.47
N LEU A 79 1.06 6.19 -9.36
CA LEU A 79 1.99 7.25 -8.98
C LEU A 79 1.27 8.46 -8.39
N ARG A 80 0.21 8.97 -9.05
CA ARG A 80 -0.57 10.11 -8.52
C ARG A 80 -1.17 9.83 -7.16
N LEU A 81 -1.78 8.65 -6.97
CA LEU A 81 -2.38 8.27 -5.71
C LEU A 81 -1.33 8.21 -4.60
N ALA A 82 -0.17 7.61 -4.89
CA ALA A 82 0.90 7.50 -3.91
C ALA A 82 1.56 8.86 -3.61
N THR A 83 1.75 9.74 -4.60
CA THR A 83 2.20 11.13 -4.39
C THR A 83 1.26 11.86 -3.45
N ARG A 84 -0.05 11.93 -3.77
CA ARG A 84 -1.05 12.60 -2.94
C ARG A 84 -1.08 12.05 -1.51
N THR A 85 -1.01 10.72 -1.39
CA THR A 85 -1.04 10.04 -0.08
C THR A 85 0.14 10.46 0.81
N VAL A 86 1.33 10.65 0.24
CA VAL A 86 2.51 11.07 1.01
C VAL A 86 2.54 12.58 1.27
N ASP A 87 2.06 13.38 0.32
CA ASP A 87 1.97 14.84 0.47
C ASP A 87 0.99 15.24 1.56
N ASP A 88 -0.15 14.54 1.66
CA ASP A 88 -1.15 14.77 2.72
C ASP A 88 -0.64 14.37 4.13
N LEU A 89 0.46 13.61 4.23
CA LEU A 89 1.05 13.22 5.51
C LEU A 89 2.05 14.27 5.99
N ALA A 90 1.79 14.81 7.20
CA ALA A 90 2.78 15.60 7.91
C ALA A 90 4.07 14.77 8.12
N PRO A 91 5.27 15.39 8.10
CA PRO A 91 6.55 14.68 8.12
C PRO A 91 6.69 13.64 9.24
N ALA A 92 6.18 13.94 10.45
CA ALA A 92 6.21 13.03 11.61
C ALA A 92 5.46 11.70 11.42
N TYR A 93 4.56 11.61 10.42
CA TYR A 93 3.78 10.41 10.13
C TYR A 93 4.30 9.62 8.91
N ARG A 94 5.37 10.07 8.26
CA ARG A 94 6.00 9.40 7.12
C ARG A 94 6.92 8.27 7.60
N SER A 95 6.33 7.27 8.24
CA SER A 95 7.05 6.15 8.86
C SER A 95 7.91 5.37 7.85
N GLN A 96 8.86 4.58 8.34
CA GLN A 96 9.66 3.68 7.49
C GLN A 96 8.79 2.71 6.68
N VAL A 97 7.61 2.32 7.20
CA VAL A 97 6.65 1.48 6.46
C VAL A 97 6.05 2.24 5.27
N ILE A 98 5.66 3.49 5.45
CA ILE A 98 5.16 4.35 4.37
C ILE A 98 6.24 4.55 3.31
N VAL A 99 7.46 4.90 3.72
CA VAL A 99 8.60 5.09 2.80
C VAL A 99 8.93 3.80 2.05
N HIS A 100 8.94 2.66 2.73
CA HIS A 100 9.18 1.38 2.07
C HIS A 100 8.08 1.05 1.06
N THR A 101 6.81 1.19 1.44
CA THR A 101 5.68 0.87 0.55
C THR A 101 5.64 1.77 -0.69
N THR A 102 5.99 3.05 -0.56
CA THR A 102 6.15 3.95 -1.72
C THR A 102 7.29 3.49 -2.63
N ARG A 103 8.45 3.09 -2.12
CA ARG A 103 9.50 2.49 -2.97
C ARG A 103 9.00 1.26 -3.73
N GLN A 104 8.18 0.42 -3.10
CA GLN A 104 7.58 -0.74 -3.77
C GLN A 104 6.62 -0.34 -4.90
N VAL A 105 5.87 0.77 -4.79
CA VAL A 105 5.07 1.31 -5.92
C VAL A 105 5.98 1.68 -7.10
N GLN A 106 7.11 2.35 -6.83
CA GLN A 106 8.08 2.73 -7.87
C GLN A 106 8.66 1.53 -8.60
N GLU A 107 9.02 0.48 -7.87
CA GLU A 107 9.57 -0.76 -8.41
C GLU A 107 8.61 -1.46 -9.38
N LEU A 108 7.29 -1.30 -9.16
CA LEU A 108 6.26 -1.85 -10.03
C LEU A 108 6.03 -1.03 -11.30
N ILE A 109 6.65 0.16 -11.45
CA ILE A 109 6.55 0.97 -12.66
C ILE A 109 7.62 0.53 -13.67
N PRO A 110 7.23 0.04 -14.86
CA PRO A 110 8.18 -0.36 -15.90
C PRO A 110 9.07 0.82 -16.34
N PRO A 111 10.36 0.61 -16.67
CA PRO A 111 11.26 1.69 -17.08
C PRO A 111 10.71 2.57 -18.22
N ALA A 112 10.04 1.97 -19.21
CA ALA A 112 9.43 2.70 -20.32
C ALA A 112 8.31 3.67 -19.91
N GLN A 113 7.73 3.48 -18.72
CA GLN A 113 6.63 4.30 -18.18
C GLN A 113 7.12 5.31 -17.12
N ARG A 114 8.43 5.35 -16.85
CA ARG A 114 9.04 6.29 -15.89
C ARG A 114 9.35 7.68 -16.46
N PRO A 115 9.58 7.90 -17.77
CA PRO A 115 9.75 9.25 -18.28
C PRO A 115 8.49 10.11 -18.11
N GLY A 116 8.66 11.31 -17.58
CA GLY A 116 7.61 12.33 -17.53
C GLY A 116 7.28 12.83 -16.12
N SER A 117 6.55 13.96 -16.09
CA SER A 117 6.31 14.75 -14.87
C SER A 117 5.74 13.95 -13.71
N VAL A 118 4.79 13.04 -13.95
CA VAL A 118 4.14 12.28 -12.87
C VAL A 118 5.13 11.42 -12.08
N PHE A 119 6.15 10.85 -12.74
CA PHE A 119 7.17 10.06 -12.06
C PHE A 119 8.20 10.94 -11.36
N ASP A 120 8.50 12.12 -11.93
CA ASP A 120 9.40 13.10 -11.32
C ASP A 120 8.79 13.75 -10.07
N ASP A 121 7.50 14.09 -10.11
CA ASP A 121 6.73 14.57 -8.97
C ASP A 121 6.74 13.52 -7.86
N TYR A 122 6.46 12.27 -8.21
CA TYR A 122 6.53 11.13 -7.31
C TYR A 122 7.91 10.98 -6.65
N ARG A 123 8.97 11.01 -7.47
CA ARG A 123 10.35 10.89 -7.02
C ARG A 123 10.73 12.05 -6.09
N THR A 124 10.28 13.25 -6.39
CA THR A 124 10.52 14.45 -5.56
C THR A 124 9.91 14.28 -4.17
N VAL A 125 8.65 13.84 -4.10
CA VAL A 125 7.96 13.60 -2.84
C VAL A 125 8.63 12.46 -2.07
N VAL A 126 8.90 11.31 -2.69
CA VAL A 126 9.43 10.10 -2.02
C VAL A 126 10.91 10.21 -1.63
N LEU A 127 11.76 10.83 -2.47
CA LEU A 127 13.16 11.07 -2.13
C LEU A 127 13.31 12.18 -1.08
N GLY A 128 12.43 13.19 -1.08
CA GLY A 128 12.38 14.22 -0.03
C GLY A 128 12.06 13.66 1.36
N VAL A 129 11.37 12.51 1.44
CA VAL A 129 11.13 11.80 2.71
C VAL A 129 12.37 11.06 3.23
N SER A 130 13.31 10.68 2.35
CA SER A 130 14.44 9.82 2.71
C SER A 130 15.65 10.56 3.30
N THR A 131 15.63 11.89 3.36
CA THR A 131 16.77 12.73 3.80
C THR A 131 16.70 13.17 5.26
N VAL A 132 15.60 12.86 5.97
CA VAL A 132 15.45 13.17 7.41
C VAL A 132 15.73 11.90 8.21
N VAL A 133 16.99 11.50 8.28
CA VAL A 133 17.53 10.57 9.28
C VAL A 133 18.84 11.13 9.78
#